data_AF-A0A4Q0IDY9-F1
#
_entry.id   AF-A0A4Q0IDY9-F1
#
_cell.length_a   1.000
_cell.length_b   1.000
_cell.length_c   1.000
_cell.angle_alpha   90.00
_cell.angle_beta   90.00
_cell.angle_gamma   90.00
#
_symmetry.space_group_name_H-M   'P 1'
#
loop_
_entity.id
_entity.type
_entity.pdbx_description
1 polymer ?
#
loop_
_entity_poly.entity_id
_entity_poly.type
_entity_poly.pdbx_seq_one_letter_code
_entity_poly.pdbx_strand_id
1 'polypeptide(L)'
;GALGGTCLNEGCIPTKTLLYSAKTYDSAKHASKYAVNVSEVSFDLPRIIARKSKVVRKLVLGVKAKLTSNNVTILSGEAQIIGKNTVCCGEETYEGENLILCTGSETFIPPIPGVETVNYWTHRDALDNKELPASLAIVGGGVIG
;
A
#
# COMPACT_ATOMS: atom_id res chain seq x y z
N GLY A 1 -4.88 -5.15 11.48
CA GLY A 1 -4.15 -4.50 10.37
C GLY A 1 -3.14 -3.49 10.90
N ALA A 2 -2.22 -3.00 10.05
CA ALA A 2 -1.30 -1.93 10.44
C ALA A 2 -2.01 -0.55 10.43
N LEU A 3 -1.55 0.38 11.27
CA LEU A 3 -2.05 1.76 11.29
C LEU A 3 -1.81 2.46 9.94
N GLY A 4 -2.70 3.38 9.59
CA GLY A 4 -2.67 4.13 8.33
C GLY A 4 -3.41 3.50 7.15
N GLY A 5 -3.99 2.30 7.35
CA GLY A 5 -4.86 1.64 6.38
C GLY A 5 -4.19 1.36 5.03
N THR A 6 -5.00 1.13 4.00
CA THR A 6 -4.52 0.76 2.66
C THR A 6 -3.59 1.82 2.06
N CYS A 7 -3.97 3.10 2.10
CA CYS A 7 -3.20 4.17 1.45
C CYS A 7 -1.73 4.24 1.95
N LEU A 8 -1.50 4.02 3.25
CA LEU A 8 -0.16 4.07 3.83
C LEU A 8 0.64 2.77 3.58
N ASN A 9 -0.02 1.62 3.74
CA ASN A 9 0.68 0.33 3.82
C ASN A 9 0.84 -0.34 2.44
N GLU A 10 -0.18 -0.23 1.58
CA GLU A 10 -0.28 -1.04 0.36
C GLU A 10 -0.95 -0.28 -0.80
N GLY A 11 -0.98 1.05 -0.74
CA GLY A 11 -1.64 1.90 -1.74
C GLY A 11 -0.79 3.09 -2.15
N CYS A 12 -1.27 4.30 -1.84
CA CYS A 12 -0.70 5.56 -2.28
C CYS A 12 0.82 5.68 -2.03
N ILE A 13 1.24 5.46 -0.77
CA ILE A 13 2.61 5.69 -0.32
C ILE A 13 3.61 4.73 -0.99
N PRO A 14 3.43 3.40 -0.94
CA PRO A 14 4.33 2.49 -1.64
C PRO A 14 4.32 2.74 -3.15
N THR A 15 3.14 2.95 -3.76
CA THR A 15 3.02 3.22 -5.21
C THR A 15 3.83 4.45 -5.62
N LYS A 16 3.67 5.59 -4.94
CA LYS A 16 4.39 6.81 -5.28
C LYS A 16 5.88 6.72 -4.97
N THR A 17 6.29 5.93 -3.99
CA THR A 17 7.71 5.69 -3.70
C THR A 17 8.39 4.89 -4.82
N LEU A 18 7.73 3.84 -5.32
CA LEU A 18 8.21 3.06 -6.45
C LEU A 18 8.19 3.89 -7.75
N LEU A 19 7.09 4.56 -8.03
CA LEU A 19 6.93 5.41 -9.21
C LEU A 19 8.00 6.51 -9.28
N TYR A 20 8.37 7.10 -8.14
CA TYR A 20 9.44 8.10 -8.12
C TYR A 20 10.79 7.49 -8.54
N SER A 21 11.11 6.28 -8.07
CA SER A 21 12.34 5.57 -8.46
C SER A 21 12.33 5.24 -9.95
N ALA A 22 11.19 4.76 -10.47
CA ALA A 22 11.00 4.49 -11.90
C ALA A 22 11.14 5.77 -12.75
N LYS A 23 10.54 6.88 -12.32
CA LYS A 23 10.65 8.18 -13.00
C LYS A 23 12.08 8.72 -13.00
N THR A 24 12.83 8.53 -11.92
CA THR A 24 14.26 8.89 -11.87
C THR A 24 15.07 8.08 -12.87
N TYR A 25 14.86 6.76 -12.92
CA TYR A 25 15.52 5.90 -13.91
C TYR A 25 15.16 6.30 -15.36
N ASP A 26 13.87 6.52 -15.63
CA ASP A 26 13.39 6.95 -16.94
C ASP A 26 13.98 8.29 -17.38
N SER A 27 14.04 9.26 -16.44
CA SER A 27 14.65 10.57 -16.71
C SER A 27 16.14 10.45 -17.03
N ALA A 28 16.88 9.62 -16.29
CA ALA A 28 18.31 9.38 -16.55
C ALA A 28 18.53 8.69 -17.90
N LYS A 29 17.69 7.71 -18.25
CA LYS A 29 17.75 7.00 -19.54
C LYS A 29 17.49 7.92 -20.73
N HIS A 30 16.68 8.96 -20.54
CA HIS A 30 16.30 9.91 -21.59
C HIS A 30 16.97 11.29 -21.43
N ALA A 31 18.02 11.40 -20.62
CA ALA A 31 18.69 12.66 -20.30
C ALA A 31 19.28 13.39 -21.53
N SER A 32 19.62 12.65 -22.58
CA SER A 32 20.17 13.20 -23.83
C SER A 32 19.23 14.17 -24.54
N LYS A 33 17.91 14.04 -24.34
CA LYS A 33 16.90 15.01 -24.84
C LYS A 33 17.10 16.42 -24.27
N TYR A 34 17.86 16.53 -23.18
CA TYR A 34 18.21 17.78 -22.50
C TYR A 34 19.70 18.09 -22.61
N ALA A 35 20.41 17.55 -23.61
CA ALA A 35 21.84 17.72 -23.83
C ALA A 35 22.73 17.26 -22.64
N VAL A 36 22.20 16.38 -21.77
CA VAL A 36 22.95 15.75 -20.69
C VAL A 36 23.34 14.33 -21.09
N ASN A 37 24.64 14.04 -21.07
CA ASN A 37 25.16 12.72 -21.44
C ASN A 37 25.35 11.84 -20.19
N VAL A 38 24.74 10.65 -20.21
CA VAL A 38 24.93 9.61 -19.19
C VAL A 38 25.37 8.34 -19.92
N SER A 39 26.53 7.80 -19.55
CA SER A 39 27.15 6.66 -20.27
C SER A 39 26.39 5.35 -20.07
N GLU A 40 25.93 5.09 -18.84
CA GLU A 40 25.18 3.88 -18.49
C GLU A 40 24.15 4.20 -17.41
N VAL A 41 22.94 3.65 -17.55
CA VAL A 41 21.86 3.80 -16.57
C VAL A 41 21.36 2.42 -16.15
N SER A 42 21.49 2.13 -14.86
CA SER A 42 21.04 0.88 -14.24
C SER A 42 20.22 1.18 -12.98
N PHE A 43 19.58 0.15 -12.42
CA PHE A 43 18.82 0.24 -11.17
C PHE A 43 19.00 -1.02 -10.33
N ASP A 44 18.81 -0.87 -9.01
CA ASP A 44 18.87 -1.98 -8.03
C ASP A 44 17.46 -2.16 -7.45
N LEU A 45 16.72 -3.15 -7.98
CA LEU A 45 15.36 -3.43 -7.56
C LEU A 45 15.27 -3.78 -6.06
N PRO A 46 16.10 -4.68 -5.50
CA PRO A 46 16.12 -4.92 -4.06
C PRO A 46 16.26 -3.66 -3.20
N ARG A 47 17.15 -2.71 -3.58
CA ARG A 47 17.28 -1.43 -2.86
C ARG A 47 16.08 -0.52 -3.02
N ILE A 48 15.45 -0.51 -4.20
CA ILE A 48 14.20 0.24 -4.44
C ILE A 48 13.07 -0.28 -3.55
N ILE A 49 12.89 -1.60 -3.48
CA ILE A 49 11.90 -2.24 -2.60
C ILE A 49 12.23 -1.98 -1.12
N ALA A 50 13.50 -2.08 -0.72
CA ALA A 50 13.91 -1.76 0.66
C ALA A 50 13.63 -0.31 1.03
N ARG A 51 13.85 0.64 0.10
CA ARG A 51 13.49 2.05 0.28
C ARG A 51 11.98 2.24 0.46
N LYS A 52 11.15 1.58 -0.36
CA LYS A 52 9.69 1.57 -0.22
C LYS A 52 9.29 1.15 1.19
N SER A 53 9.77 -0.01 1.65
CA SER A 53 9.44 -0.54 2.97
C SER A 53 9.91 0.36 4.11
N LYS A 54 11.09 1.00 3.96
CA LYS A 54 11.59 1.99 4.95
C LYS A 54 10.69 3.21 5.04
N VAL A 55 10.20 3.74 3.92
CA VAL A 55 9.27 4.89 3.88
C VAL A 55 7.95 4.53 4.56
N VAL A 56 7.36 3.39 4.20
CA VAL A 56 6.11 2.91 4.82
C VAL A 56 6.28 2.76 6.33
N ARG A 57 7.32 2.04 6.78
CA ARG A 57 7.60 1.83 8.21
C ARG A 57 7.75 3.14 8.97
N LYS A 58 8.51 4.10 8.42
CA LYS A 58 8.71 5.42 9.05
C LYS A 58 7.37 6.13 9.25
N LEU A 59 6.49 6.12 8.25
CA LEU A 59 5.21 6.82 8.33
C LEU A 59 4.21 6.10 9.26
N VAL A 60 4.18 4.76 9.27
CA VAL A 60 3.36 3.97 10.21
C VAL A 60 3.75 4.30 11.66
N LEU A 61 5.05 4.34 11.95
CA LEU A 61 5.55 4.72 13.27
C LEU A 61 5.20 6.17 13.63
N GLY A 62 5.24 7.08 12.65
CA GLY A 62 4.82 8.47 12.84
C GLY A 62 3.33 8.60 13.19
N VAL A 63 2.45 7.85 12.51
CA VAL A 63 1.02 7.80 12.83
C VAL A 63 0.80 7.25 14.23
N LYS A 64 1.45 6.13 14.58
CA LYS A 64 1.36 5.56 15.93
C LYS A 64 1.76 6.57 17.00
N ALA A 65 2.91 7.24 16.82
CA ALA A 65 3.40 8.24 17.75
C ALA A 65 2.42 9.41 17.92
N LYS A 66 1.80 9.88 16.83
CA LYS A 66 0.79 10.95 16.88
C LYS A 66 -0.49 10.53 17.59
N LEU A 67 -0.98 9.32 17.38
CA LEU A 67 -2.15 8.82 18.09
C LEU A 67 -1.87 8.70 19.60
N THR A 68 -0.73 8.10 19.96
CA THR A 68 -0.32 7.99 21.36
C THR A 68 -0.12 9.35 22.03
N SER A 69 0.50 10.33 21.35
CA SER A 69 0.69 11.67 21.93
C SER A 69 -0.62 12.45 22.14
N ASN A 70 -1.71 12.02 21.50
CA ASN A 70 -3.05 12.58 21.65
C ASN A 70 -3.95 11.70 22.54
N ASN A 71 -3.35 10.80 23.34
CA ASN A 71 -4.06 9.92 24.27
C ASN A 71 -5.10 9.02 23.60
N VAL A 72 -4.90 8.66 22.32
CA VAL A 72 -5.76 7.69 21.64
C VAL A 72 -5.35 6.28 22.03
N THR A 73 -6.30 5.53 22.61
CA THR A 73 -6.14 4.09 22.85
C THR A 73 -6.17 3.34 21.52
N ILE A 74 -5.11 2.58 21.24
CA ILE A 74 -4.99 1.80 20.01
C ILE A 74 -5.23 0.33 20.35
N LEU A 75 -6.31 -0.22 19.80
CA LEU A 75 -6.64 -1.64 19.93
C LEU A 75 -6.21 -2.38 18.66
N SER A 76 -5.67 -3.58 18.82
CA SER A 76 -5.25 -4.43 17.69
C SER A 76 -6.10 -5.69 17.66
N GLY A 77 -7.03 -5.74 16.71
CA GLY A 77 -7.90 -6.89 16.50
C GLY A 77 -8.97 -6.56 15.45
N GLU A 78 -9.77 -7.57 15.11
CA GLU A 78 -11.00 -7.37 14.35
C GLU A 78 -12.10 -6.95 15.33
N ALA A 79 -12.82 -5.88 14.98
CA ALA A 79 -13.89 -5.35 15.81
C ALA A 79 -15.25 -5.61 15.18
N GLN A 80 -16.21 -6.04 15.99
CA GLN A 80 -17.59 -6.27 15.57
C GLN A 80 -18.53 -5.33 16.33
N ILE A 81 -19.50 -4.76 15.60
CA ILE A 81 -20.56 -3.94 16.17
C ILE A 81 -21.61 -4.88 16.76
N ILE A 82 -21.80 -4.81 18.08
CA ILE A 82 -22.74 -5.68 18.82
C ILE A 82 -23.92 -4.90 19.43
N GLY A 83 -23.93 -3.58 19.27
CA GLY A 83 -24.98 -2.68 19.70
C GLY A 83 -24.85 -1.31 19.03
N LYS A 84 -25.77 -0.39 19.34
CA LYS A 84 -25.79 0.95 18.72
C LYS A 84 -24.45 1.70 18.86
N ASN A 85 -23.81 1.55 20.01
CA ASN A 85 -22.64 2.30 20.44
C ASN A 85 -21.61 1.38 21.13
N THR A 86 -21.70 0.08 20.84
CA THR A 86 -20.98 -0.96 21.54
C THR A 86 -20.29 -1.86 20.52
N VAL A 87 -18.99 -2.04 20.69
CA VAL A 87 -18.16 -2.89 19.83
C VAL A 87 -17.42 -3.91 20.69
N CYS A 88 -17.25 -5.13 20.20
CA CYS A 88 -16.29 -6.07 20.76
C CYS A 88 -15.04 -6.14 19.88
N CYS A 89 -13.89 -6.36 20.49
CA CYS A 89 -12.62 -6.62 19.80
C CYS A 89 -11.87 -7.70 20.58
N GLY A 90 -11.84 -8.93 20.03
CA GLY A 90 -11.47 -10.10 20.81
C GLY A 90 -12.52 -10.40 21.89
N GLU A 91 -12.08 -10.60 23.13
CA GLU A 91 -12.97 -10.87 24.28
C GLU A 91 -13.42 -9.59 25.01
N GLU A 92 -12.85 -8.44 24.67
CA GLU A 92 -13.16 -7.18 25.33
C GLU A 92 -14.30 -6.44 24.62
N THR A 93 -15.16 -5.80 25.41
CA THR A 93 -16.26 -4.96 24.94
C THR A 93 -15.99 -3.50 25.30
N TYR A 94 -16.24 -2.62 24.34
CA TYR A 94 -16.02 -1.18 24.45
C TYR A 94 -17.31 -0.44 24.11
N GLU A 95 -17.62 0.59 24.90
CA GLU A 95 -18.78 1.46 24.73
C GLU A 95 -18.33 2.91 24.61
N GLY A 96 -19.02 3.70 23.79
CA GLY A 96 -18.74 5.13 23.65
C GLY A 96 -19.91 5.91 23.08
N GLU A 97 -19.93 7.22 23.29
CA GLU A 97 -21.03 8.09 22.87
C GLU A 97 -21.28 8.10 21.36
N ASN A 98 -20.21 7.98 20.57
CA ASN A 98 -20.24 8.02 19.11
C ASN A 98 -19.40 6.89 18.52
N LEU A 99 -19.91 6.29 17.44
CA LEU A 99 -19.22 5.26 16.66
C LEU A 99 -19.00 5.75 15.23
N ILE A 100 -17.73 5.83 14.80
CA ILE A 100 -17.35 6.23 13.44
C ILE A 100 -16.78 5.01 12.71
N LEU A 101 -17.36 4.65 11.57
CA LEU A 101 -16.95 3.51 10.77
C LEU A 101 -15.95 3.94 9.68
N CYS A 102 -14.73 3.43 9.77
CA CYS A 102 -13.63 3.71 8.86
C CYS A 102 -13.00 2.42 8.32
N THR A 103 -13.82 1.42 7.94
CA THR A 103 -13.37 0.07 7.56
C THR A 103 -12.66 0.00 6.21
N GLY A 104 -12.83 1.01 5.35
CA GLY A 104 -12.16 1.09 4.05
C GLY A 104 -12.84 0.23 2.97
N SER A 105 -12.04 -0.32 2.05
CA SER A 105 -12.48 -1.10 0.90
C SER A 105 -11.53 -2.27 0.62
N GLU A 106 -11.99 -3.23 -0.17
CA GLU A 106 -11.20 -4.39 -0.59
C GLU A 106 -11.07 -4.51 -2.12
N THR A 107 -10.17 -5.37 -2.58
CA THR A 107 -9.94 -5.59 -4.02
C THR A 107 -11.12 -6.37 -4.60
N PHE A 108 -11.70 -5.86 -5.69
CA PHE A 108 -12.68 -6.60 -6.47
C PHE A 108 -11.97 -7.46 -7.53
N ILE A 109 -12.27 -8.75 -7.56
CA ILE A 109 -11.80 -9.66 -8.60
C ILE A 109 -12.93 -9.85 -9.62
N PRO A 110 -12.72 -9.49 -10.91
CA PRO A 110 -13.77 -9.60 -11.91
C PRO A 110 -14.12 -11.08 -12.17
N PRO A 111 -15.39 -11.43 -12.37
CA PRO A 111 -15.84 -12.81 -12.58
C PRO A 111 -15.55 -13.27 -14.01
N ILE A 112 -14.26 -13.34 -14.36
CA ILE A 112 -13.77 -13.85 -15.65
C ILE A 112 -13.61 -15.36 -15.52
N PRO A 113 -14.27 -16.19 -16.35
CA PRO A 113 -14.14 -17.64 -16.26
C PRO A 113 -12.67 -18.09 -16.30
N GLY A 114 -12.25 -18.85 -15.28
CA GLY A 114 -10.90 -19.40 -15.15
C GLY A 114 -9.89 -18.49 -14.43
N VAL A 115 -10.25 -17.26 -14.05
CA VAL A 115 -9.35 -16.34 -13.32
C VAL A 115 -8.92 -16.89 -11.97
N GLU A 116 -9.79 -17.66 -11.33
CA GLU A 116 -9.54 -18.35 -10.06
C GLU A 116 -8.52 -19.48 -10.16
N THR A 117 -8.26 -19.98 -11.37
CA THR A 117 -7.35 -21.10 -11.62
C THR A 117 -5.93 -20.67 -12.02
N VAL A 118 -5.72 -19.37 -12.23
CA VAL A 118 -4.42 -18.81 -12.63
C VAL A 118 -3.82 -17.98 -11.51
N ASN A 119 -2.49 -17.95 -11.46
CA ASN A 119 -1.79 -17.02 -10.57
C ASN A 119 -1.91 -15.61 -11.14
N TYR A 120 -2.58 -14.72 -10.40
CA TYR A 120 -2.67 -13.30 -10.72
C TYR A 120 -2.15 -12.47 -9.55
N TRP A 121 -1.85 -11.20 -9.83
CA TRP A 121 -1.51 -10.22 -8.81
C TRP A 121 -2.67 -9.25 -8.62
N THR A 122 -2.98 -8.94 -7.38
CA THR A 122 -3.67 -7.72 -7.02
C THR A 122 -2.67 -6.57 -6.89
N HIS A 123 -3.15 -5.35 -6.65
CA HIS A 123 -2.29 -4.21 -6.38
C HIS A 123 -1.35 -4.44 -5.18
N ARG A 124 -1.76 -5.21 -4.16
CA ARG A 124 -0.91 -5.54 -3.01
C ARG A 124 0.27 -6.40 -3.44
N ASP A 125 -0.03 -7.47 -4.17
CA ASP A 125 0.98 -8.42 -4.67
C ASP A 125 1.99 -7.71 -5.57
N ALA A 126 1.51 -6.84 -6.47
CA ALA A 126 2.36 -6.04 -7.35
C ALA A 126 3.30 -5.10 -6.57
N LEU A 127 2.86 -4.52 -5.45
CA LEU A 127 3.66 -3.61 -4.62
C LEU A 127 4.66 -4.34 -3.72
N ASP A 128 4.42 -5.60 -3.38
CA ASP A 128 5.30 -6.43 -2.55
C ASP A 128 6.20 -7.38 -3.36
N ASN A 129 5.95 -7.48 -4.67
CA ASN A 129 6.74 -8.26 -5.59
C ASN A 129 8.22 -7.80 -5.62
N LYS A 130 9.11 -8.79 -5.68
CA LYS A 130 10.57 -8.60 -5.61
C LYS A 130 11.28 -8.88 -6.95
N GLU A 131 10.53 -9.31 -7.96
CA GLU A 131 11.05 -9.66 -9.27
C GLU A 131 10.46 -8.76 -10.35
N LEU A 132 11.22 -8.46 -11.39
CA LEU A 132 10.68 -7.68 -12.52
C LEU A 132 10.13 -8.65 -13.56
N PRO A 133 8.81 -8.69 -13.83
CA PRO A 133 8.27 -9.55 -14.87
C PRO A 133 8.76 -9.09 -16.24
N ALA A 134 9.05 -10.05 -17.14
CA ALA A 134 9.44 -9.74 -18.51
C ALA A 134 8.29 -9.09 -19.31
N SER A 135 7.04 -9.38 -18.93
CA SER A 135 5.83 -8.83 -19.51
C SER A 135 4.73 -8.77 -18.45
N LEU A 136 3.88 -7.74 -18.51
CA LEU A 136 2.78 -7.55 -17.57
C LEU A 136 1.49 -7.21 -18.35
N ALA A 137 0.41 -7.95 -18.09
CA ALA A 137 -0.93 -7.64 -18.58
C ALA A 137 -1.76 -7.05 -17.43
N ILE A 138 -2.42 -5.93 -17.67
CA ILE A 138 -3.22 -5.22 -16.66
C ILE A 138 -4.70 -5.38 -17.02
N VAL A 139 -5.47 -5.99 -16.12
CA VAL A 139 -6.92 -6.21 -16.28
C VAL A 139 -7.66 -5.20 -15.40
N GLY A 140 -8.06 -4.09 -16.02
CA GLY A 140 -8.79 -2.99 -15.37
C GLY A 140 -8.19 -1.63 -15.74
N GLY A 141 -9.01 -0.71 -16.24
CA GLY A 141 -8.59 0.63 -16.69
C GLY A 141 -8.71 1.73 -15.63
N GLY A 142 -8.78 1.36 -14.36
CA GLY A 142 -8.83 2.32 -13.25
C GLY A 142 -7.44 2.87 -12.94
N VAL A 143 -7.36 3.94 -12.12
CA VAL A 143 -6.10 4.67 -11.82
C VAL A 143 -5.00 3.84 -11.14
N ILE A 144 -5.31 2.62 -10.67
CA ILE A 144 -4.35 1.69 -10.06
C ILE A 144 -3.59 0.91 -11.12
N GLY A 145 -4.25 0.55 -12.23
CA GLY A 145 -3.65 -0.10 -13.39
C GLY A 145 -2.93 0.90 -14.27
#